data_AF-A0A2A2G8U0-F1
#
_entry.id   AF-A0A2A2G8U0-F1
#
_cell.length_a   1.000
_cell.length_b   1.000
_cell.length_c   1.000
_cell.angle_alpha   90.00
_cell.angle_beta   90.00
_cell.angle_gamma   90.00
#
_symmetry.space_group_name_H-M   'P 1'
#
loop_
_entity.id
_entity.type
_entity.pdbx_description
1 polymer ?
#
loop_
_entity_poly.entity_id
_entity_poly.type
_entity_poly.pdbx_seq_one_letter_code
_entity_poly.pdbx_strand_id
1 'polypeptide(L)'
;MHQINNNEDYAKKLVITGYFHDQVPEDVIKAYETVEYLMAHAYYYWPMFDEAFNKMLFTIEMGIKLKAKQLNIPIYRRKENGERWYRRLSLIIDDICDEDYLRDLKKKLERSAGLRDMKAHPKQNSFSGPSGGTHRNIKYCINILNRLFRGREWHKQQQKKIVKAKESITNLKNELLVVESGERGEVIRSILDFDIIDEALFVVCLPVLDVRKLEAKSNQFPHLKSFSILDYQFLNDKVIGRTLDGNDIKISLTNDKEVRNAYSRFKKYLKEIPEEEMKINLNINAIETPWFLSNAEYQYLNESDFFSKYS
;
A
#
# COMPACT_ATOMS: atom_id res chain seq x y z
N MET A 1 11.06 -8.27 -15.51
CA MET A 1 9.65 -8.59 -15.85
C MET A 1 9.59 -10.10 -15.96
N HIS A 2 8.77 -10.81 -15.17
CA HIS A 2 8.66 -12.27 -15.30
C HIS A 2 8.25 -12.60 -16.75
N GLN A 3 8.82 -13.64 -17.35
CA GLN A 3 8.30 -14.16 -18.61
C GLN A 3 6.82 -14.50 -18.41
N ILE A 4 5.96 -13.87 -19.20
CA ILE A 4 4.54 -14.18 -19.30
C ILE A 4 4.43 -15.17 -20.44
N ASN A 5 4.18 -16.43 -20.12
CA ASN A 5 4.29 -17.50 -21.12
C ASN A 5 2.98 -17.74 -21.86
N ASN A 6 1.84 -17.41 -21.25
CA ASN A 6 0.51 -17.59 -21.81
C ASN A 6 -0.52 -16.68 -21.12
N ASN A 7 -1.77 -16.73 -21.59
CA ASN A 7 -2.87 -15.93 -21.05
C ASN A 7 -3.19 -16.27 -19.58
N GLU A 8 -3.15 -17.54 -19.18
CA GLU A 8 -3.40 -17.91 -17.78
C GLU A 8 -2.33 -17.33 -16.83
N ASP A 9 -1.08 -17.37 -17.24
CA ASP A 9 0.05 -16.80 -16.51
C ASP A 9 -0.04 -15.27 -16.46
N TYR A 10 -0.49 -14.64 -17.55
CA TYR A 10 -0.83 -13.21 -17.56
C TYR A 10 -1.91 -12.87 -16.54
N ALA A 11 -3.03 -13.59 -16.59
CA ALA A 11 -4.18 -13.34 -15.73
C ALA A 11 -3.77 -13.44 -14.26
N LYS A 12 -3.07 -14.52 -13.88
CA LYS A 12 -2.58 -14.72 -12.51
C LYS A 12 -1.62 -13.63 -12.03
N LYS A 13 -0.79 -13.07 -12.92
CA LYS A 13 0.23 -12.09 -12.54
C LYS A 13 -0.24 -10.64 -12.58
N LEU A 14 -1.16 -10.30 -13.46
CA LEU A 14 -1.48 -8.91 -13.82
C LEU A 14 -2.94 -8.52 -13.70
N VAL A 15 -3.88 -9.46 -13.75
CA VAL A 15 -5.28 -9.16 -13.45
C VAL A 15 -5.42 -9.08 -11.94
N ILE A 16 -5.96 -7.95 -11.47
CA ILE A 16 -6.15 -7.66 -10.06
C ILE A 16 -7.62 -7.91 -9.76
N THR A 17 -7.92 -8.81 -8.84
CA THR A 17 -9.28 -9.10 -8.40
C THR A 17 -9.75 -8.10 -7.34
N GLY A 18 -11.03 -7.76 -7.37
CA GLY A 18 -11.71 -6.77 -6.55
C GLY A 18 -12.16 -7.37 -5.24
N TYR A 19 -11.24 -7.48 -4.29
CA TYR A 19 -11.57 -7.93 -2.93
C TYR A 19 -12.23 -6.79 -2.16
N PHE A 20 -13.56 -6.66 -2.24
CA PHE A 20 -14.36 -5.66 -1.54
C PHE A 20 -15.20 -6.26 -0.42
N HIS A 21 -15.28 -5.65 0.75
CA HIS A 21 -16.25 -6.11 1.76
C HIS A 21 -17.68 -5.68 1.45
N ASP A 22 -18.63 -6.30 2.13
CA ASP A 22 -20.09 -6.07 2.07
C ASP A 22 -20.53 -4.60 2.22
N GLN A 23 -19.81 -3.78 3.00
CA GLN A 23 -20.15 -2.36 3.18
C GLN A 23 -19.80 -1.48 1.97
N VAL A 24 -19.01 -1.98 0.99
CA VAL A 24 -18.72 -1.25 -0.24
C VAL A 24 -19.97 -1.23 -1.12
N PRO A 25 -20.44 -0.08 -1.62
CA PRO A 25 -21.65 -0.02 -2.43
C PRO A 25 -21.56 -0.87 -3.70
N GLU A 26 -22.65 -1.55 -4.04
CA GLU A 26 -22.79 -2.40 -5.23
C GLU A 26 -22.37 -1.69 -6.53
N ASP A 27 -22.69 -0.40 -6.66
CA ASP A 27 -22.31 0.40 -7.82
C ASP A 27 -20.79 0.45 -8.02
N VAL A 28 -20.02 0.51 -6.92
CA VAL A 28 -18.55 0.50 -6.94
C VAL A 28 -18.04 -0.87 -7.37
N ILE A 29 -18.63 -1.95 -6.85
CA ILE A 29 -18.26 -3.33 -7.18
C ILE A 29 -18.48 -3.58 -8.67
N LYS A 30 -19.68 -3.28 -9.20
CA LYS A 30 -20.02 -3.41 -10.63
C LYS A 30 -19.12 -2.56 -11.53
N ALA A 31 -18.78 -1.35 -11.10
CA ALA A 31 -17.85 -0.51 -11.86
C ALA A 31 -16.45 -1.15 -11.91
N TYR A 32 -16.03 -1.83 -10.85
CA TYR A 32 -14.76 -2.55 -10.77
C TYR A 32 -14.75 -3.84 -11.61
N GLU A 33 -15.86 -4.57 -11.72
CA GLU A 33 -15.94 -5.74 -12.62
C GLU A 33 -15.54 -5.38 -14.06
N THR A 34 -15.90 -4.17 -14.52
CA THR A 34 -15.44 -3.65 -15.82
C THR A 34 -13.92 -3.41 -15.85
N VAL A 35 -13.33 -2.95 -14.75
CA VAL A 35 -11.88 -2.78 -14.61
C VAL A 35 -11.16 -4.12 -14.76
N GLU A 36 -11.63 -5.16 -14.06
CA GLU A 36 -11.10 -6.52 -14.19
C GLU A 36 -11.19 -7.04 -15.62
N TYR A 37 -12.36 -6.87 -16.24
CA TYR A 37 -12.60 -7.32 -17.60
C TYR A 37 -11.63 -6.65 -18.59
N LEU A 38 -11.40 -5.35 -18.45
CA LEU A 38 -10.43 -4.60 -19.26
C LEU A 38 -8.99 -5.09 -19.01
N MET A 39 -8.61 -5.34 -17.75
CA MET A 39 -7.29 -5.92 -17.45
C MET A 39 -7.12 -7.29 -18.09
N ALA A 40 -8.12 -8.18 -18.00
CA ALA A 40 -8.05 -9.52 -18.58
C ALA A 40 -7.85 -9.51 -20.10
N HIS A 41 -8.46 -8.55 -20.80
CA HIS A 41 -8.35 -8.41 -22.25
C HIS A 41 -7.10 -7.64 -22.70
N ALA A 42 -6.39 -6.99 -21.77
CA ALA A 42 -5.19 -6.24 -22.09
C ALA A 42 -3.95 -7.12 -22.40
N TYR A 43 -4.07 -8.46 -22.30
CA TYR A 43 -3.01 -9.40 -22.67
C TYR A 43 -2.47 -9.17 -24.09
N TYR A 44 -3.37 -8.92 -25.05
CA TYR A 44 -2.99 -8.69 -26.46
C TYR A 44 -2.71 -7.23 -26.79
N TYR A 45 -3.20 -6.29 -25.97
CA TYR A 45 -3.10 -4.87 -26.24
C TYR A 45 -2.93 -4.07 -24.95
N TRP A 46 -1.67 -3.84 -24.61
CA TRP A 46 -1.27 -3.17 -23.37
C TRP A 46 -1.99 -1.84 -23.09
N PRO A 47 -2.26 -0.94 -24.07
CA PRO A 47 -3.05 0.28 -23.84
C PRO A 47 -4.40 0.07 -23.17
N MET A 48 -5.04 -1.09 -23.35
CA MET A 48 -6.28 -1.44 -22.65
C MET A 48 -6.08 -1.54 -21.12
N PHE A 49 -4.87 -1.87 -20.65
CA PHE A 49 -4.54 -1.89 -19.22
C PHE A 49 -4.55 -0.47 -18.62
N ASP A 50 -4.10 0.52 -19.38
CA ASP A 50 -4.16 1.92 -18.95
C ASP A 50 -5.61 2.43 -18.96
N GLU A 51 -6.46 1.96 -19.87
CA GLU A 51 -7.90 2.23 -19.83
C GLU A 51 -8.60 1.57 -18.63
N ALA A 52 -8.19 0.35 -18.27
CA ALA A 52 -8.64 -0.28 -17.04
C ALA A 52 -8.31 0.60 -15.82
N PHE A 53 -7.12 1.18 -15.79
CA PHE A 53 -6.74 2.11 -14.74
C PHE A 53 -7.51 3.42 -14.76
N ASN A 54 -7.75 4.01 -15.94
CA ASN A 54 -8.63 5.18 -16.06
C ASN A 54 -10.02 4.88 -15.47
N LYS A 55 -10.60 3.72 -15.81
CA LYS A 55 -11.87 3.25 -15.25
C LYS A 55 -11.80 3.07 -13.73
N MET A 56 -10.67 2.59 -13.19
CA MET A 56 -10.46 2.50 -11.74
C MET A 56 -10.45 3.88 -11.06
N LEU A 57 -9.79 4.86 -11.66
CA LEU A 57 -9.73 6.24 -11.14
C LEU A 57 -11.13 6.89 -11.11
N PHE A 58 -11.95 6.66 -12.13
CA PHE A 58 -13.36 7.08 -12.11
C PHE A 58 -14.19 6.33 -11.08
N THR A 59 -13.90 5.05 -10.85
CA THR A 59 -14.57 4.24 -9.81
C THR A 59 -14.26 4.78 -8.41
N ILE A 60 -13.03 5.21 -8.15
CA ILE A 60 -12.66 5.91 -6.90
C ILE A 60 -13.41 7.22 -6.75
N GLU A 61 -13.43 8.07 -7.78
CA GLU A 61 -14.17 9.33 -7.76
C GLU A 61 -15.66 9.10 -7.45
N MET A 62 -16.26 8.08 -8.06
CA MET A 62 -17.64 7.67 -7.78
C MET A 62 -17.81 7.23 -6.33
N GLY A 63 -16.90 6.40 -5.80
CA GLY A 63 -16.90 5.99 -4.39
C GLY A 63 -16.85 7.17 -3.42
N ILE A 64 -15.99 8.16 -3.70
CA ILE A 64 -15.90 9.40 -2.90
C ILE A 64 -17.24 10.15 -2.91
N LYS A 65 -17.87 10.31 -4.08
CA LYS A 65 -19.18 10.98 -4.20
C LYS A 65 -20.29 10.21 -3.50
N LEU A 66 -20.27 8.88 -3.54
CA LEU A 66 -21.22 8.03 -2.81
C LEU A 66 -21.05 8.18 -1.31
N LYS A 67 -19.81 8.20 -0.80
CA LYS A 67 -19.54 8.46 0.62
C LYS A 67 -20.00 9.86 1.04
N ALA A 68 -19.74 10.89 0.24
CA ALA A 68 -20.26 12.24 0.48
C ALA A 68 -21.79 12.24 0.62
N LYS A 69 -22.49 11.56 -0.28
CA LYS A 69 -23.95 11.43 -0.23
C LYS A 69 -24.42 10.71 1.04
N GLN A 70 -23.74 9.64 1.47
CA GLN A 70 -24.06 8.94 2.73
C GLN A 70 -23.91 9.84 3.96
N LEU A 71 -22.96 10.78 3.91
CA LEU A 71 -22.70 11.77 4.97
C LEU A 71 -23.53 13.06 4.81
N ASN A 72 -24.46 13.11 3.86
CA ASN A 72 -25.25 14.30 3.52
C ASN A 72 -24.38 15.52 3.12
N ILE A 73 -23.18 15.28 2.63
CA ILE A 73 -22.28 16.32 2.12
C ILE A 73 -22.72 16.68 0.68
N PRO A 74 -23.03 17.96 0.39
CA PRO A 74 -23.49 18.36 -0.93
C PRO A 74 -22.36 18.22 -1.95
N ILE A 75 -22.60 17.51 -3.06
CA ILE A 75 -21.64 17.39 -4.17
C ILE A 75 -21.79 18.50 -5.23
N TYR A 76 -22.83 19.32 -5.11
CA TYR A 76 -23.12 20.45 -5.98
C TYR A 76 -23.04 21.76 -5.20
N ARG A 77 -22.69 22.84 -5.88
CA ARG A 77 -22.90 24.22 -5.40
C ARG A 77 -23.93 24.91 -6.28
N ARG A 78 -24.67 25.84 -5.68
CA ARG A 78 -25.58 26.74 -6.40
C ARG A 78 -24.88 28.07 -6.64
N LYS A 79 -24.98 28.60 -7.86
CA LYS A 79 -24.67 30.00 -8.16
C LYS A 79 -25.84 30.89 -7.73
N GLU A 80 -25.62 32.20 -7.68
CA GLU A 80 -26.67 33.20 -7.39
C GLU A 80 -27.84 33.12 -8.38
N ASN A 81 -27.58 32.75 -9.64
CA ASN A 81 -28.59 32.53 -10.67
C ASN A 81 -29.37 31.20 -10.55
N GLY A 82 -29.14 30.41 -9.48
CA GLY A 82 -29.78 29.11 -9.25
C GLY A 82 -29.15 27.92 -9.98
N GLU A 83 -28.19 28.14 -10.88
CA GLU A 83 -27.51 27.07 -11.63
C GLU A 83 -26.66 26.19 -10.69
N ARG A 84 -26.73 24.87 -10.90
CA ARG A 84 -25.95 23.89 -10.13
C ARG A 84 -24.67 23.52 -10.88
N TRP A 85 -23.55 23.50 -10.17
CA TRP A 85 -22.28 23.02 -10.72
C TRP A 85 -21.63 22.02 -9.76
N TYR A 86 -20.88 21.06 -10.33
CA TYR A 86 -20.19 20.03 -9.57
C TYR A 86 -19.02 20.61 -8.78
N ARG A 87 -18.98 20.34 -7.47
CA ARG A 87 -17.83 20.71 -6.65
C ARG A 87 -16.57 20.01 -7.13
N ARG A 88 -15.42 20.67 -6.95
CA ARG A 88 -14.11 20.06 -7.12
C ARG A 88 -13.98 18.87 -6.17
N LEU A 89 -13.40 17.77 -6.65
CA LEU A 89 -13.26 16.53 -5.88
C LEU A 89 -12.46 16.75 -4.59
N SER A 90 -11.40 17.58 -4.64
CA SER A 90 -10.61 17.96 -3.46
C SER A 90 -11.47 18.57 -2.34
N LEU A 91 -12.40 19.48 -2.69
CA LEU A 91 -13.32 20.09 -1.72
C LEU A 91 -14.35 19.12 -1.18
N ILE A 92 -14.65 18.02 -1.89
CA ILE A 92 -15.52 16.97 -1.37
C ILE A 92 -14.72 16.08 -0.41
N ILE A 93 -13.46 15.80 -0.73
CA ILE A 93 -12.55 15.05 0.13
C ILE A 93 -12.31 15.80 1.45
N ASP A 94 -12.10 17.12 1.40
CA ASP A 94 -11.94 17.95 2.59
C ASP A 94 -13.14 17.78 3.54
N ASP A 95 -14.36 18.02 3.05
CA ASP A 95 -15.59 17.86 3.86
C ASP A 95 -15.78 16.42 4.39
N ILE A 96 -15.44 15.38 3.59
CA ILE A 96 -15.51 13.98 4.05
C ILE A 96 -14.53 13.75 5.20
N CYS A 97 -13.31 14.30 5.09
CA CYS A 97 -12.25 14.11 6.07
C CYS A 97 -12.31 15.10 7.25
N ASP A 98 -13.26 16.03 7.24
CA ASP A 98 -13.64 16.81 8.42
C ASP A 98 -14.34 15.93 9.47
N GLU A 99 -14.95 14.82 9.04
CA GLU A 99 -15.35 13.76 9.96
C GLU A 99 -14.11 13.16 10.64
N ASP A 100 -14.02 13.29 11.97
CA ASP A 100 -12.84 12.91 12.76
C ASP A 100 -12.33 11.48 12.46
N TYR A 101 -13.26 10.54 12.25
CA TYR A 101 -12.93 9.13 12.02
C TYR A 101 -12.43 8.83 10.60
N LEU A 102 -12.54 9.76 9.64
CA LEU A 102 -12.05 9.64 8.27
C LEU A 102 -10.82 10.50 7.98
N ARG A 103 -10.39 11.32 8.95
CA ARG A 103 -9.27 12.28 8.79
C ARG A 103 -7.98 11.62 8.28
N ASP A 104 -7.67 10.41 8.76
CA ASP A 104 -6.45 9.69 8.39
C ASP A 104 -6.46 9.22 6.91
N LEU A 105 -7.61 9.19 6.26
CA LEU A 105 -7.73 8.86 4.84
C LEU A 105 -7.43 10.05 3.92
N LYS A 106 -7.36 11.28 4.43
CA LYS A 106 -7.24 12.50 3.61
C LYS A 106 -6.12 12.42 2.59
N LYS A 107 -4.89 12.18 3.05
CA LYS A 107 -3.72 12.03 2.17
C LYS A 107 -3.90 10.92 1.14
N LYS A 108 -4.57 9.83 1.52
CA LYS A 108 -4.79 8.69 0.63
C LYS A 108 -5.77 9.04 -0.50
N LEU A 109 -6.86 9.72 -0.15
CA LEU A 109 -7.88 10.21 -1.08
C LEU A 109 -7.33 11.30 -1.99
N GLU A 110 -6.62 12.29 -1.46
CA GLU A 110 -5.99 13.37 -2.24
C GLU A 110 -5.01 12.82 -3.28
N ARG A 111 -4.20 11.81 -2.92
CA ARG A 111 -3.32 11.13 -3.87
C ARG A 111 -4.12 10.48 -5.01
N SER A 112 -5.20 9.79 -4.69
CA SER A 112 -6.05 9.14 -5.72
C SER A 112 -6.73 10.17 -6.64
N ALA A 113 -7.18 11.29 -6.09
CA ALA A 113 -7.72 12.41 -6.87
C ALA A 113 -6.64 13.05 -7.76
N GLY A 114 -5.42 13.23 -7.24
CA GLY A 114 -4.29 13.76 -8.02
C GLY A 114 -3.91 12.84 -9.19
N LEU A 115 -3.92 11.52 -8.99
CA LEU A 115 -3.72 10.54 -10.07
C LEU A 115 -4.81 10.64 -11.15
N ARG A 116 -6.07 10.78 -10.73
CA ARG A 116 -7.22 10.99 -11.62
C ARG A 116 -7.06 12.28 -12.42
N ASP A 117 -6.75 13.40 -11.77
CA ASP A 117 -6.63 14.69 -12.45
C ASP A 117 -5.46 14.71 -13.44
N MET A 118 -4.34 14.08 -13.09
CA MET A 118 -3.21 13.89 -14.00
C MET A 118 -3.60 13.09 -15.25
N LYS A 119 -4.39 12.02 -15.11
CA LYS A 119 -4.85 11.19 -16.22
C LYS A 119 -5.95 11.85 -17.06
N ALA A 120 -6.80 12.68 -16.45
CA ALA A 120 -7.83 13.44 -17.16
C ALA A 120 -7.25 14.58 -18.03
N HIS A 121 -6.01 15.01 -17.76
CA HIS A 121 -5.34 16.08 -18.49
C HIS A 121 -3.97 15.64 -19.03
N PRO A 122 -3.93 14.66 -19.96
CA PRO A 122 -2.67 14.17 -20.50
C PRO A 122 -1.97 15.28 -21.30
N LYS A 123 -0.70 15.55 -20.97
CA LYS A 123 0.12 16.51 -21.74
C LYS A 123 0.72 15.89 -23.02
N GLN A 124 0.82 14.57 -23.05
CA GLN A 124 1.36 13.79 -24.15
C GLN A 124 0.75 12.39 -24.15
N ASN A 125 0.69 11.75 -25.31
CA ASN A 125 0.31 10.36 -25.40
C ASN A 125 1.42 9.51 -24.76
N SER A 126 1.12 8.82 -23.66
CA SER A 126 2.08 7.98 -22.96
C SER A 126 1.39 6.72 -22.47
N PHE A 127 2.07 5.60 -22.64
CA PHE A 127 1.60 4.29 -22.19
C PHE A 127 2.52 3.80 -21.07
N SER A 128 1.94 3.53 -19.90
CA SER A 128 2.68 3.11 -18.70
C SER A 128 2.63 1.59 -18.52
N GLY A 129 1.47 1.00 -18.79
CA GLY A 129 1.21 -0.43 -18.63
C GLY A 129 1.48 -0.93 -17.21
N PRO A 130 1.60 -2.25 -17.02
CA PRO A 130 1.84 -2.80 -15.69
C PRO A 130 3.19 -2.32 -15.11
N SER A 131 4.21 -2.08 -15.93
CA SER A 131 5.53 -1.63 -15.47
C SER A 131 5.56 -0.20 -14.93
N GLY A 132 4.64 0.68 -15.34
CA GLY A 132 4.60 2.07 -14.89
C GLY A 132 3.89 2.30 -13.54
N GLY A 133 3.72 1.24 -12.74
CA GLY A 133 3.06 1.30 -11.44
C GLY A 133 1.53 1.24 -11.50
N THR A 134 0.91 1.10 -12.68
CA THR A 134 -0.53 1.00 -12.87
C THR A 134 -1.16 -0.10 -12.01
N HIS A 135 -0.56 -1.30 -12.00
CA HIS A 135 -1.02 -2.42 -11.17
C HIS A 135 -1.00 -2.08 -9.67
N ARG A 136 0.03 -1.37 -9.19
CA ARG A 136 0.15 -0.95 -7.78
C ARG A 136 -0.92 0.07 -7.42
N ASN A 137 -1.20 1.01 -8.32
CA ASN A 137 -2.24 2.01 -8.15
C ASN A 137 -3.64 1.39 -8.06
N ILE A 138 -3.94 0.38 -8.87
CA ILE A 138 -5.24 -0.30 -8.82
C ILE A 138 -5.46 -0.97 -7.46
N LYS A 139 -4.47 -1.74 -6.95
CA LYS A 139 -4.53 -2.33 -5.60
C LYS A 139 -4.74 -1.28 -4.52
N TYR A 140 -4.00 -0.18 -4.61
CA TYR A 140 -4.12 0.97 -3.70
C TYR A 140 -5.53 1.58 -3.70
N CYS A 141 -6.13 1.74 -4.89
CA CYS A 141 -7.48 2.24 -5.02
C CYS A 141 -8.51 1.28 -4.39
N ILE A 142 -8.37 -0.03 -4.56
CA ILE A 142 -9.25 -1.04 -3.90
C ILE A 142 -9.18 -0.89 -2.38
N ASN A 143 -7.97 -0.83 -1.81
CA ASN A 143 -7.78 -0.65 -0.38
C ASN A 143 -8.43 0.64 0.13
N ILE A 144 -8.31 1.76 -0.61
CA ILE A 144 -8.98 3.01 -0.24
C ILE A 144 -10.49 2.82 -0.20
N LEU A 145 -11.10 2.19 -1.22
CA LEU A 145 -12.55 2.00 -1.26
C LEU A 145 -13.03 1.18 -0.08
N ASN A 146 -12.35 0.08 0.24
CA ASN A 146 -12.65 -0.70 1.45
C ASN A 146 -12.59 0.21 2.68
N ARG A 147 -11.47 0.89 2.93
CA ARG A 147 -11.34 1.77 4.10
C ARG A 147 -12.39 2.89 4.11
N LEU A 148 -12.76 3.48 2.97
CA LEU A 148 -13.70 4.59 2.87
C LEU A 148 -15.10 4.19 3.33
N PHE A 149 -15.51 2.96 3.05
CA PHE A 149 -16.86 2.47 3.34
C PHE A 149 -16.99 1.72 4.66
N ARG A 150 -15.89 1.55 5.41
CA ARG A 150 -15.95 1.05 6.77
C ARG A 150 -16.76 1.96 7.71
N GLY A 151 -17.35 1.34 8.72
CA GLY A 151 -18.10 2.03 9.77
C GLY A 151 -17.22 2.85 10.71
N ARG A 152 -17.81 3.86 11.38
CA ARG A 152 -17.12 4.74 12.34
C ARG A 152 -16.38 3.97 13.44
N GLU A 153 -17.00 2.94 14.00
CA GLU A 153 -16.40 2.15 15.09
C GLU A 153 -15.18 1.36 14.62
N TRP A 154 -15.19 0.86 13.38
CA TRP A 154 -14.01 0.22 12.78
C TRP A 154 -12.83 1.20 12.74
N HIS A 155 -13.03 2.41 12.23
CA HIS A 155 -11.97 3.43 12.17
C HIS A 155 -11.41 3.79 13.53
N LYS A 156 -12.28 3.98 14.54
CA LYS A 156 -11.84 4.25 15.91
C LYS A 156 -11.00 3.11 16.48
N GLN A 157 -11.39 1.86 16.23
CA GLN A 157 -10.63 0.70 16.67
C GLN A 157 -9.27 0.62 15.97
N GLN A 158 -9.22 0.83 14.65
CA GLN A 158 -7.97 0.87 13.89
C GLN A 158 -7.03 1.97 14.40
N GLN A 159 -7.56 3.18 14.64
CA GLN A 159 -6.76 4.28 15.16
C GLN A 159 -6.16 3.95 16.53
N LYS A 160 -6.93 3.34 17.44
CA LYS A 160 -6.42 2.87 18.74
C LYS A 160 -5.30 1.85 18.58
N LYS A 161 -5.44 0.88 17.67
CA LYS A 161 -4.41 -0.13 17.38
C LYS A 161 -3.14 0.52 16.83
N ILE A 162 -3.27 1.44 15.87
CA ILE A 162 -2.15 2.17 15.27
C ILE A 162 -1.41 2.99 16.32
N VAL A 163 -2.10 3.71 17.20
CA VAL A 163 -1.47 4.49 18.28
C VAL A 163 -0.68 3.58 19.21
N LYS A 164 -1.26 2.47 19.68
CA LYS A 164 -0.59 1.50 20.55
C LYS A 164 0.63 0.86 19.87
N ALA A 165 0.50 0.50 18.60
CA ALA A 165 1.58 -0.09 17.82
C ALA A 165 2.72 0.90 17.57
N LYS A 166 2.39 2.19 17.38
CA LYS A 166 3.38 3.25 17.15
C LYS A 166 4.35 3.36 18.32
N GLU A 167 3.86 3.29 19.56
CA GLU A 167 4.70 3.31 20.76
C GLU A 167 5.69 2.14 20.76
N SER A 168 5.20 0.93 20.47
CA SER A 168 6.00 -0.29 20.47
C SER A 168 7.03 -0.32 19.33
N ILE A 169 6.63 0.08 18.12
CA ILE A 169 7.50 0.11 16.94
C ILE A 169 8.55 1.22 17.03
N THR A 170 8.25 2.33 17.71
CA THR A 170 9.23 3.42 17.90
C THR A 170 10.49 2.92 18.63
N ASN A 171 10.34 2.01 19.60
CA ASN A 171 11.48 1.40 20.30
C ASN A 171 12.36 0.53 19.39
N LEU A 172 11.82 0.02 18.27
CA LEU A 172 12.54 -0.82 17.32
C LEU A 172 13.09 -0.04 16.11
N LYS A 173 12.54 1.15 15.84
CA LYS A 173 12.68 1.85 14.54
C LYS A 173 14.13 2.14 14.12
N ASN A 174 15.02 2.40 15.08
CA ASN A 174 16.40 2.84 14.81
C ASN A 174 17.46 1.83 15.26
N GLU A 175 17.04 0.63 15.61
CA GLU A 175 17.93 -0.41 16.12
C GLU A 175 18.22 -1.47 15.05
N LEU A 176 19.31 -2.21 15.27
CA LEU A 176 19.60 -3.38 14.44
C LEU A 176 18.69 -4.53 14.87
N LEU A 177 17.88 -5.02 13.93
CA LEU A 177 16.89 -6.05 14.19
C LEU A 177 17.20 -7.31 13.39
N VAL A 178 16.70 -8.44 13.89
CA VAL A 178 16.65 -9.70 13.15
C VAL A 178 15.18 -10.07 12.97
N VAL A 179 14.84 -10.47 11.74
CA VAL A 179 13.57 -11.11 11.40
C VAL A 179 13.82 -12.60 11.28
N GLU A 180 13.26 -13.38 12.18
CA GLU A 180 13.25 -14.84 12.10
C GLU A 180 11.91 -15.28 11.53
N SER A 181 11.92 -15.97 10.40
CA SER A 181 10.74 -16.62 9.83
C SER A 181 11.14 -17.93 9.17
N GLY A 182 10.64 -19.05 9.71
CA GLY A 182 11.13 -20.38 9.36
C GLY A 182 12.62 -20.58 9.67
N GLU A 183 13.36 -21.21 8.76
CA GLU A 183 14.80 -21.51 8.94
C GLU A 183 15.74 -20.34 8.62
N ARG A 184 15.20 -19.19 8.16
CA ARG A 184 16.01 -18.06 7.70
C ARG A 184 15.86 -16.87 8.63
N GLY A 185 16.98 -16.43 9.20
CA GLY A 185 17.11 -15.15 9.86
C GLY A 185 17.58 -14.07 8.88
N GLU A 186 16.85 -12.97 8.79
CA GLU A 186 17.23 -11.80 8.00
C GLU A 186 17.58 -10.62 8.91
N VAL A 187 18.63 -9.89 8.56
CA VAL A 187 19.02 -8.68 9.31
C VAL A 187 18.38 -7.47 8.66
N ILE A 188 17.63 -6.69 9.45
CA ILE A 188 17.06 -5.43 9.00
C ILE A 188 17.65 -4.27 9.80
N ARG A 189 17.92 -3.17 9.10
CA ARG A 189 18.50 -1.95 9.67
C ARG A 189 17.47 -1.11 10.42
N SER A 190 16.24 -1.09 9.92
CA SER A 190 15.19 -0.20 10.44
C SER A 190 13.83 -0.60 9.90
N ILE A 191 12.79 -0.34 10.69
CA ILE A 191 11.41 -0.29 10.23
C ILE A 191 11.15 1.10 9.63
N LEU A 192 10.76 1.17 8.37
CA LEU A 192 10.47 2.44 7.70
C LEU A 192 9.09 2.96 8.10
N ASP A 193 8.09 2.11 7.96
CA ASP A 193 6.69 2.41 8.25
C ASP A 193 5.90 1.13 8.56
N PHE A 194 4.68 1.31 9.08
CA PHE A 194 3.76 0.23 9.34
C PHE A 194 2.31 0.68 9.16
N ASP A 195 1.41 -0.28 8.99
CA ASP A 195 -0.04 -0.03 9.01
C ASP A 195 -0.73 -1.23 9.68
N ILE A 196 -1.95 -1.04 10.16
CA ILE A 196 -2.75 -2.11 10.77
C ILE A 196 -4.11 -2.11 10.10
N ILE A 197 -4.56 -3.29 9.67
CA ILE A 197 -5.90 -3.52 9.15
C ILE A 197 -6.48 -4.72 9.82
N ASP A 198 -7.64 -4.52 10.45
CA ASP A 198 -8.30 -5.53 11.26
C ASP A 198 -7.34 -6.06 12.33
N GLU A 199 -6.91 -7.32 12.24
CA GLU A 199 -5.96 -7.95 13.18
C GLU A 199 -4.57 -8.19 12.56
N ALA A 200 -4.31 -7.66 11.37
CA ALA A 200 -3.04 -7.80 10.68
C ALA A 200 -2.17 -6.55 10.84
N LEU A 201 -0.90 -6.77 11.19
CA LEU A 201 0.15 -5.75 11.21
C LEU A 201 0.99 -5.88 9.95
N PHE A 202 1.13 -4.80 9.19
CA PHE A 202 2.04 -4.71 8.05
C PHE A 202 3.24 -3.87 8.41
N VAL A 203 4.44 -4.39 8.22
CA VAL A 203 5.69 -3.68 8.54
C VAL A 203 6.55 -3.62 7.29
N VAL A 204 7.02 -2.43 6.92
CA VAL A 204 7.99 -2.24 5.84
C VAL A 204 9.36 -1.96 6.43
N CYS A 205 10.35 -2.73 6.02
CA CYS A 205 11.69 -2.77 6.59
C CYS A 205 12.75 -2.51 5.52
N LEU A 206 13.86 -1.93 5.96
CA LEU A 206 15.08 -1.79 5.16
C LEU A 206 16.07 -2.89 5.54
N PRO A 207 16.39 -3.86 4.66
CA PRO A 207 17.34 -4.92 4.97
C PRO A 207 18.78 -4.41 5.05
N VAL A 208 19.65 -5.21 5.67
CA VAL A 208 21.10 -5.08 5.56
C VAL A 208 21.58 -5.93 4.39
N LEU A 209 22.33 -5.34 3.45
CA LEU A 209 22.94 -6.11 2.37
C LEU A 209 23.99 -7.08 2.92
N ASP A 210 24.02 -8.30 2.39
CA ASP A 210 25.15 -9.19 2.61
C ASP A 210 26.35 -8.68 1.82
N VAL A 211 27.16 -7.84 2.47
CA VAL A 211 28.33 -7.18 1.89
C VAL A 211 29.33 -8.19 1.32
N ARG A 212 29.30 -9.47 1.78
CA ARG A 212 30.16 -10.54 1.24
C ARG A 212 29.76 -10.99 -0.16
N LYS A 213 28.52 -10.74 -0.58
CA LYS A 213 27.97 -11.09 -1.89
C LYS A 213 27.99 -9.92 -2.89
N LEU A 214 28.52 -8.76 -2.47
CA LEU A 214 28.71 -7.61 -3.35
C LEU A 214 29.98 -7.81 -4.17
N GLU A 215 29.90 -8.63 -5.22
CA GLU A 215 30.96 -8.70 -6.22
C GLU A 215 31.01 -7.36 -7.00
N ALA A 216 32.19 -6.76 -7.03
CA ALA A 216 32.63 -5.63 -7.87
C ALA A 216 31.59 -4.57 -8.30
N LYS A 217 31.63 -3.40 -7.64
CA LYS A 217 31.23 -2.07 -8.18
C LYS A 217 29.82 -1.92 -8.77
N SER A 218 28.80 -2.49 -8.12
CA SER A 218 27.44 -1.98 -8.31
C SER A 218 27.00 -1.26 -7.04
N ASN A 219 26.55 -0.01 -7.16
CA ASN A 219 25.92 0.76 -6.10
C ASN A 219 24.52 0.17 -5.84
N GLN A 220 24.50 -1.05 -5.31
CA GLN A 220 23.27 -1.74 -4.97
C GLN A 220 22.79 -1.26 -3.61
N PHE A 221 21.53 -0.86 -3.56
CA PHE A 221 20.83 -0.64 -2.32
C PHE A 221 19.96 -1.87 -1.99
N PRO A 222 19.77 -2.19 -0.70
CA PRO A 222 18.86 -3.27 -0.33
C PRO A 222 17.44 -2.91 -0.74
N HIS A 223 16.77 -3.82 -1.45
CA HIS A 223 15.35 -3.68 -1.75
C HIS A 223 14.52 -3.74 -0.47
N LEU A 224 13.49 -2.89 -0.37
CA LEU A 224 12.55 -2.93 0.74
C LEU A 224 11.92 -4.32 0.87
N LYS A 225 11.58 -4.68 2.10
CA LYS A 225 10.79 -5.87 2.42
C LYS A 225 9.58 -5.48 3.23
N SER A 226 8.47 -6.16 3.00
CA SER A 226 7.28 -6.06 3.83
C SER A 226 6.98 -7.39 4.48
N PHE A 227 6.55 -7.35 5.74
CA PHE A 227 6.04 -8.49 6.47
C PHE A 227 4.59 -8.24 6.86
N SER A 228 3.74 -9.23 6.64
CA SER A 228 2.35 -9.25 7.10
C SER A 228 2.27 -10.19 8.29
N ILE A 229 1.88 -9.68 9.45
CA ILE A 229 1.94 -10.39 10.73
C ILE A 229 0.53 -10.47 11.32
N LEU A 230 0.01 -11.68 11.42
CA LEU A 230 -1.23 -12.05 12.08
C LEU A 230 -0.98 -12.38 13.56
N ASP A 231 -2.02 -12.23 14.38
CA ASP A 231 -2.01 -12.53 15.83
C ASP A 231 -0.81 -11.89 16.55
N TYR A 232 -0.45 -10.68 16.11
CA TYR A 232 0.78 -10.06 16.55
C TYR A 232 0.75 -9.70 18.03
N GLN A 233 1.89 -9.82 18.69
CA GLN A 233 2.08 -9.35 20.06
C GLN A 233 3.30 -8.43 20.11
N PHE A 234 3.09 -7.26 20.71
CA PHE A 234 4.16 -6.33 21.03
C PHE A 234 4.71 -6.68 22.41
N LEU A 235 6.01 -6.95 22.45
CA LEU A 235 6.82 -7.11 23.65
C LEU A 235 7.90 -6.03 23.62
N ASN A 236 8.49 -5.69 24.78
CA ASN A 236 9.36 -4.52 24.92
C ASN A 236 10.46 -4.39 23.84
N ASP A 237 11.01 -5.51 23.39
CA ASP A 237 12.14 -5.60 22.47
C ASP A 237 11.84 -6.42 21.20
N LYS A 238 10.58 -6.84 21.00
CA LYS A 238 10.20 -7.69 19.86
C LYS A 238 8.73 -7.61 19.47
N VAL A 239 8.49 -7.92 18.21
CA VAL A 239 7.18 -8.24 17.65
C VAL A 239 7.18 -9.73 17.29
N ILE A 240 6.19 -10.47 17.78
CA ILE A 240 5.97 -11.87 17.39
C ILE A 240 4.60 -12.02 16.76
N GLY A 241 4.41 -13.05 15.94
CA GLY A 241 3.13 -13.42 15.38
C GLY A 241 3.30 -14.50 14.32
N ARG A 242 2.37 -14.56 13.36
CA ARG A 242 2.42 -15.50 12.23
C ARG A 242 2.34 -14.77 10.90
N THR A 243 3.04 -15.25 9.89
CA THR A 243 2.91 -14.76 8.51
C THR A 243 1.58 -15.24 7.90
N LEU A 244 1.21 -14.69 6.74
CA LEU A 244 -0.05 -15.09 6.08
C LEU A 244 -0.04 -16.57 5.63
N ASP A 245 1.13 -17.11 5.28
CA ASP A 245 1.33 -18.54 4.97
C ASP A 245 1.43 -19.43 6.23
N GLY A 246 1.23 -18.87 7.42
CA GLY A 246 1.11 -19.60 8.69
C GLY A 246 2.42 -19.88 9.43
N ASN A 247 3.56 -19.38 8.94
CA ASN A 247 4.85 -19.55 9.62
C ASN A 247 4.98 -18.57 10.79
N ASP A 248 5.64 -19.00 11.86
CA ASP A 248 5.98 -18.09 12.95
C ASP A 248 6.96 -17.01 12.46
N ILE A 249 6.76 -15.78 12.94
CA ILE A 249 7.64 -14.65 12.66
C ILE A 249 7.98 -13.90 13.96
N LYS A 250 9.26 -13.56 14.11
CA LYS A 250 9.77 -12.73 15.19
C LYS A 250 10.65 -11.62 14.62
N ILE A 251 10.33 -10.37 14.94
CA ILE A 251 11.17 -9.20 14.70
C ILE A 251 11.71 -8.74 16.05
N SER A 252 13.01 -8.85 16.30
CA SER A 252 13.58 -8.51 17.61
C SER A 252 14.91 -7.76 17.52
N LEU A 253 15.24 -7.02 18.58
CA LEU A 253 16.58 -6.48 18.78
C LEU A 253 17.63 -7.59 18.76
N THR A 254 18.82 -7.28 18.24
CA THR A 254 19.95 -8.21 18.28
C THR A 254 21.21 -7.58 18.87
N ASN A 255 21.86 -8.36 19.73
CA ASN A 255 23.20 -8.09 20.25
C ASN A 255 24.25 -9.05 19.69
N ASP A 256 23.87 -9.85 18.69
CA ASP A 256 24.78 -10.79 18.04
C ASP A 256 25.99 -10.07 17.44
N LYS A 257 27.19 -10.56 17.79
CA LYS A 257 28.46 -9.93 17.42
C LYS A 257 28.71 -10.04 15.91
N GLU A 258 28.34 -11.15 15.28
CA GLU A 258 28.52 -11.34 13.85
C GLU A 258 27.59 -10.44 13.03
N VAL A 259 26.32 -10.34 13.45
CA VAL A 259 25.33 -9.45 12.84
C VAL A 259 25.77 -7.99 12.98
N ARG A 260 26.26 -7.57 14.15
CA ARG A 260 26.80 -6.22 14.36
C ARG A 260 28.05 -5.95 13.51
N ASN A 261 28.92 -6.94 13.33
CA ASN A 261 30.08 -6.82 12.45
C ASN A 261 29.66 -6.71 10.96
N ALA A 262 28.67 -7.47 10.52
CA ALA A 262 28.10 -7.35 9.19
C ALA A 262 27.48 -5.96 8.96
N TYR A 263 26.70 -5.47 9.91
CA TYR A 263 26.11 -4.14 9.85
C TYR A 263 27.16 -3.01 9.86
N SER A 264 28.25 -3.15 10.62
CA SER A 264 29.37 -2.20 10.60
C SER A 264 30.03 -2.12 9.23
N ARG A 265 30.25 -3.27 8.56
CA ARG A 265 30.74 -3.30 7.16
C ARG A 265 29.76 -2.63 6.21
N PHE A 266 28.46 -2.88 6.35
CA PHE A 266 27.43 -2.23 5.54
C PHE A 266 27.40 -0.70 5.75
N LYS A 267 27.56 -0.22 6.99
CA LYS A 267 27.68 1.22 7.26
C LYS A 267 28.89 1.86 6.58
N LYS A 268 30.03 1.16 6.51
CA LYS A 268 31.21 1.64 5.79
C LYS A 268 30.93 1.74 4.29
N TYR A 269 30.35 0.69 3.71
CA TYR A 269 29.90 0.69 2.31
C TYR A 269 28.97 1.87 2.00
N LEU A 270 27.94 2.12 2.82
CA LEU A 270 27.03 3.24 2.60
C LEU A 270 27.72 4.62 2.63
N LYS A 271 28.86 4.77 3.32
CA LYS A 271 29.64 6.02 3.32
C LYS A 271 30.48 6.21 2.06
N GLU A 272 30.74 5.14 1.32
CA GLU A 272 31.48 5.17 0.06
C GLU A 272 30.57 5.50 -1.13
N ILE A 273 29.25 5.39 -0.96
CA ILE A 273 28.26 5.76 -1.98
C ILE A 273 28.16 7.29 -2.10
N PRO A 274 28.14 7.84 -3.34
CA PRO A 274 27.93 9.28 -3.55
C PRO A 274 26.66 9.81 -2.88
N GLU A 275 26.72 11.03 -2.34
CA GLU A 275 25.59 11.65 -1.62
C GLU A 275 24.33 11.77 -2.50
N GLU A 276 24.49 12.07 -3.78
CA GLU A 276 23.39 12.17 -4.75
C GLU A 276 22.65 10.84 -4.90
N GLU A 277 23.39 9.73 -5.01
CA GLU A 277 22.81 8.40 -5.07
C GLU A 277 22.10 8.02 -3.78
N MET A 278 22.66 8.40 -2.62
CA MET A 278 22.00 8.21 -1.34
C MET A 278 20.67 8.98 -1.27
N LYS A 279 20.64 10.23 -1.74
CA LYS A 279 19.40 11.03 -1.82
C LYS A 279 18.37 10.40 -2.75
N ILE A 280 18.80 9.91 -3.92
CA ILE A 280 17.94 9.18 -4.85
C ILE A 280 17.34 7.95 -4.17
N ASN A 281 18.15 7.14 -3.49
CA ASN A 281 17.68 5.95 -2.79
C ASN A 281 16.70 6.27 -1.65
N LEU A 282 16.95 7.34 -0.89
CA LEU A 282 16.01 7.79 0.15
C LEU A 282 14.66 8.20 -0.45
N ASN A 283 14.67 8.90 -1.58
CA ASN A 283 13.46 9.27 -2.31
C ASN A 283 12.72 8.05 -2.86
N ILE A 284 13.44 7.08 -3.43
CA ILE A 284 12.86 5.80 -3.88
C ILE A 284 12.19 5.09 -2.70
N ASN A 285 12.87 4.96 -1.57
CA ASN A 285 12.29 4.31 -0.38
C ASN A 285 11.04 5.02 0.13
N ALA A 286 11.02 6.36 0.11
CA ALA A 286 9.84 7.14 0.51
C ALA A 286 8.65 6.93 -0.44
N ILE A 287 8.90 6.76 -1.75
CA ILE A 287 7.88 6.46 -2.76
C ILE A 287 7.42 5.00 -2.67
N GLU A 288 8.34 4.07 -2.42
CA GLU A 288 8.07 2.63 -2.40
C GLU A 288 7.38 2.16 -1.12
N THR A 289 7.68 2.76 0.03
CA THR A 289 7.13 2.32 1.32
C THR A 289 5.58 2.25 1.32
N PRO A 290 4.84 3.28 0.86
CA PRO A 290 3.39 3.18 0.72
C PRO A 290 2.91 2.09 -0.25
N TRP A 291 3.71 1.76 -1.27
CA TRP A 291 3.38 0.68 -2.20
C TRP A 291 3.50 -0.70 -1.56
N PHE A 292 4.55 -0.92 -0.78
CA PHE A 292 4.73 -2.16 -0.03
C PHE A 292 3.60 -2.37 0.98
N LEU A 293 3.21 -1.33 1.73
CA LEU A 293 2.06 -1.39 2.64
C LEU A 293 0.76 -1.71 1.90
N SER A 294 0.50 -1.00 0.79
CA SER A 294 -0.71 -1.22 0.01
C SER A 294 -0.77 -2.63 -0.61
N ASN A 295 0.36 -3.15 -1.09
CA ASN A 295 0.41 -4.51 -1.62
C ASN A 295 0.19 -5.55 -0.52
N ALA A 296 0.79 -5.36 0.66
CA ALA A 296 0.62 -6.26 1.80
C ALA A 296 -0.84 -6.30 2.28
N GLU A 297 -1.49 -5.14 2.39
CA GLU A 297 -2.92 -5.05 2.70
C GLU A 297 -3.78 -5.74 1.64
N TYR A 298 -3.48 -5.54 0.35
CA TYR A 298 -4.23 -6.20 -0.72
C TYR A 298 -4.08 -7.74 -0.68
N GLN A 299 -2.87 -8.24 -0.40
CA GLN A 299 -2.63 -9.68 -0.22
C GLN A 299 -3.39 -10.23 0.98
N TYR A 300 -3.44 -9.49 2.08
CA TYR A 300 -4.26 -9.85 3.24
C TYR A 300 -5.75 -9.97 2.87
N LEU A 301 -6.30 -9.05 2.06
CA LEU A 301 -7.69 -9.13 1.61
C LEU A 301 -7.96 -10.35 0.70
N ASN A 302 -6.96 -10.81 -0.05
CA ASN A 302 -7.07 -12.03 -0.87
C ASN A 302 -7.04 -13.31 -0.04
N GLU A 303 -6.15 -13.37 0.95
CA GLU A 303 -5.87 -14.60 1.71
C GLU A 303 -6.74 -14.77 2.94
N SER A 304 -7.26 -13.66 3.48
CA SER A 304 -8.27 -13.78 4.52
C SER A 304 -9.56 -14.28 3.90
N ASP A 305 -10.22 -15.23 4.58
CA ASP A 305 -11.66 -15.49 4.44
C ASP A 305 -12.46 -14.25 4.92
N PHE A 306 -12.08 -13.05 4.47
CA PHE A 306 -12.63 -11.77 4.87
C PHE A 306 -14.14 -11.73 4.72
N PHE A 307 -14.63 -12.49 3.74
CA PHE A 307 -16.03 -12.62 3.39
C PHE A 307 -16.84 -13.53 4.31
N SER A 308 -16.23 -14.43 5.09
CA SER A 308 -16.98 -15.31 6.00
C SER A 308 -17.26 -14.68 7.37
N LYS A 309 -16.54 -13.60 7.75
CA LYS A 309 -16.69 -12.92 9.05
C LYS A 309 -17.73 -11.79 9.07
N TYR A 310 -18.28 -11.40 7.92
CA TYR A 310 -19.23 -10.29 7.79
C TYR A 310 -20.53 -10.65 7.02
N SER A 311 -20.73 -11.93 6.68
CA SER A 311 -21.98 -12.50 6.16
C SER A 311 -22.84 -13.10 7.28
#